data_AF-A0A1F7BMC5-F1
#
_entry.id   AF-A0A1F7BMC5-F1
#
_cell.length_a   1.000
_cell.length_b   1.000
_cell.length_c   1.000
_cell.angle_alpha   90.00
_cell.angle_beta   90.00
_cell.angle_gamma   90.00
#
_symmetry.space_group_name_H-M   'P 1'
#
loop_
_entity.id
_entity.type
_entity.pdbx_description
1 polymer ?
#
loop_
_entity_poly.entity_id
_entity_poly.type
_entity_poly.pdbx_seq_one_letter_code
_entity_poly.pdbx_strand_id
1 'polypeptide(L)'
;MTLKPIRRLLVATVILQSFHMLEHVIQVTQISLGISPANGLIGAFNLEWVHFLYNTAYFILLLVLFVTLIWNRVLLSRIPLRIPIFAALLFLVTLQGYHVIEHTAKLQQHLATGMQGTPGILGVHLNLAWFHFFLNLAVYLPLLFVLYGLCRVLRSTAPIGTSFPCPRKCGLSKGT
;
A
#
# COMPACT_ATOMS: atom_id res chain seq x y z
N MET A 1 4.83 -14.39 -15.85
CA MET A 1 4.97 -12.96 -15.49
C MET A 1 6.27 -12.78 -14.70
N THR A 2 7.07 -11.76 -14.99
CA THR A 2 8.36 -11.52 -14.31
C THR A 2 8.15 -10.91 -12.91
N LEU A 3 9.08 -11.11 -11.97
CA LEU A 3 8.97 -10.61 -10.58
C LEU A 3 9.24 -9.11 -10.44
N LYS A 4 9.96 -8.52 -11.41
CA LYS A 4 10.30 -7.09 -11.46
C LYS A 4 9.08 -6.16 -11.42
N PRO A 5 8.01 -6.35 -12.23
CA PRO A 5 6.82 -5.49 -12.18
C PRO A 5 6.09 -5.54 -10.84
N ILE A 6 5.94 -6.71 -10.23
CA ILE A 6 5.28 -6.85 -8.91
C ILE A 6 6.05 -6.08 -7.84
N ARG A 7 7.38 -6.16 -7.85
CA ARG A 7 8.22 -5.39 -6.94
C ARG A 7 8.05 -3.88 -7.13
N ARG A 8 8.03 -3.41 -8.38
CA ARG A 8 7.83 -1.97 -8.68
C ARG A 8 6.47 -1.49 -8.21
N LEU A 9 5.43 -2.27 -8.46
CA LEU A 9 4.08 -1.98 -8.02
C LEU A 9 4.01 -1.85 -6.49
N LEU A 10 4.49 -2.86 -5.78
CA LEU A 10 4.53 -2.87 -4.31
C LEU A 10 5.30 -1.66 -3.74
N VAL A 11 6.45 -1.32 -4.32
CA VAL A 11 7.24 -0.15 -3.88
C VAL A 11 6.48 1.15 -4.17
N ALA A 12 5.86 1.30 -5.33
CA ALA A 12 5.05 2.48 -5.65
C ALA A 12 3.86 2.63 -4.69
N THR A 13 3.16 1.54 -4.37
CA THR A 13 2.06 1.50 -3.40
C THR A 13 2.53 1.96 -2.02
N VAL A 14 3.69 1.47 -1.54
CA VAL A 14 4.27 1.85 -0.25
C VAL A 14 4.65 3.32 -0.24
N ILE A 15 5.36 3.81 -1.25
CA ILE A 15 5.79 5.22 -1.33
C ILE A 15 4.57 6.15 -1.29
N LEU A 16 3.55 5.87 -2.10
CA LEU A 16 2.34 6.68 -2.16
C LEU A 16 1.66 6.76 -0.78
N GLN A 17 1.48 5.62 -0.11
CA GLN A 17 0.86 5.58 1.21
C GLN A 17 1.73 6.20 2.30
N SER A 18 3.06 6.08 2.22
CA SER A 18 3.98 6.73 3.16
C SER A 18 3.86 8.26 3.09
N PHE A 19 3.77 8.85 1.90
CA PHE A 19 3.55 10.28 1.74
C PHE A 19 2.21 10.72 2.34
N HIS A 20 1.14 9.97 2.07
CA HIS A 20 -0.18 10.29 2.61
C HIS A 20 -0.25 10.15 4.14
N MET A 21 0.40 9.12 4.70
CA MET A 21 0.52 8.95 6.14
C MET A 21 1.32 10.10 6.79
N LEU A 22 2.40 10.56 6.14
CA LEU A 22 3.18 11.70 6.61
C LEU A 22 2.32 12.98 6.68
N GLU A 23 1.48 13.22 5.67
CA GLU A 23 0.55 14.36 5.67
C GLU A 23 -0.38 14.32 6.89
N HIS A 24 -0.95 13.15 7.19
CA HIS A 24 -1.81 12.99 8.37
C HIS A 24 -1.07 13.10 9.70
N VAL A 25 0.18 12.61 9.80
CA VAL A 25 1.03 12.83 10.98
C VAL A 25 1.22 14.33 11.22
N ILE A 26 1.43 15.11 10.16
CA ILE A 26 1.63 16.54 10.26
C ILE A 26 0.32 17.24 10.66
N GLN A 27 -0.83 16.85 10.08
CA GLN A 27 -2.15 17.38 10.47
C GLN A 27 -2.45 17.12 11.96
N VAL A 28 -2.26 15.90 12.48
CA VAL A 28 -2.52 15.62 13.91
C VAL A 28 -1.52 16.32 14.82
N THR A 29 -0.29 16.54 14.35
CA THR A 29 0.73 17.33 15.07
C THR A 29 0.31 18.81 15.13
N GLN A 30 -0.13 19.40 14.02
CA GLN A 30 -0.65 20.77 13.96
C GLN A 30 -1.82 20.96 14.93
N ILE A 31 -2.79 20.02 14.94
CA ILE A 31 -3.92 20.05 15.88
C ILE A 31 -3.46 19.95 17.33
N SER A 32 -2.54 19.02 17.63
CA SER A 32 -1.99 18.85 18.98
C SER A 32 -1.24 20.09 19.48
N LEU A 33 -0.71 20.90 18.56
CA LEU A 33 -0.04 22.17 18.84
C LEU A 33 -0.99 23.38 18.81
N GLY A 34 -2.29 23.18 18.58
CA GLY A 34 -3.28 24.26 18.50
C GLY A 34 -3.22 25.10 17.22
N ILE A 35 -2.53 24.63 16.17
CA ILE A 35 -2.41 25.31 14.88
C ILE A 35 -3.69 25.08 14.06
N SER A 36 -4.33 26.17 13.62
CA SER A 36 -5.53 26.14 12.78
C SER A 36 -5.43 27.14 11.63
N PRO A 37 -5.77 26.76 10.38
CA PRO A 37 -6.23 25.43 9.97
C PRO A 37 -5.10 24.38 9.89
N ALA A 38 -5.37 23.17 10.36
CA ALA A 38 -4.42 22.05 10.31
C ALA A 38 -4.50 21.32 8.96
N ASN A 39 -3.91 21.94 7.94
CA ASN A 39 -4.02 21.47 6.56
C ASN A 39 -2.94 20.46 6.14
N GLY A 40 -1.91 20.20 6.97
CA GLY A 40 -0.75 19.40 6.58
C GLY A 40 0.29 20.22 5.79
N LEU A 41 1.17 19.56 5.03
CA LEU A 41 2.16 20.21 4.15
C LEU A 41 1.56 20.63 2.80
N ILE A 42 0.65 19.82 2.26
CA ILE A 42 0.17 19.93 0.88
C ILE A 42 -1.34 20.28 0.85
N GLY A 43 -2.08 20.06 1.93
CA GLY A 43 -3.53 20.34 1.98
C GLY A 43 -3.94 21.81 1.80
N ALA A 44 -2.99 22.74 1.62
CA ALA A 44 -3.25 24.10 1.14
C ALA A 44 -3.77 24.16 -0.33
N PHE A 45 -3.62 23.10 -1.13
CA PHE A 45 -3.89 23.11 -2.59
C PHE A 45 -5.25 22.50 -3.03
N ASN A 46 -6.32 22.65 -2.24
CA ASN A 46 -7.62 21.95 -2.32
C ASN A 46 -7.63 20.59 -1.64
N LEU A 47 -8.02 20.60 -0.36
CA LEU A 47 -7.92 19.46 0.52
C LEU A 47 -8.75 18.28 -0.01
N GLU A 48 -10.00 18.48 -0.43
CA GLU A 48 -10.87 17.37 -0.83
C GLU A 48 -10.42 16.67 -2.11
N TRP A 49 -10.09 17.43 -3.16
CA TRP A 49 -9.66 16.86 -4.44
C TRP A 49 -8.34 16.12 -4.31
N VAL A 50 -7.38 16.70 -3.60
CA VAL A 50 -6.07 16.07 -3.38
C VAL A 50 -6.25 14.77 -2.61
N HIS A 51 -6.98 14.77 -1.49
CA HIS A 51 -7.19 13.56 -0.71
C HIS A 51 -7.98 12.51 -1.49
N PHE A 52 -9.00 12.90 -2.26
CA PHE A 52 -9.75 11.96 -3.10
C PHE A 52 -8.83 11.29 -4.13
N LEU A 53 -8.07 12.07 -4.90
CA LEU A 53 -7.17 11.53 -5.93
C LEU A 53 -6.07 10.62 -5.33
N TYR A 54 -5.48 11.02 -4.20
CA TYR A 54 -4.50 10.18 -3.49
C TYR A 54 -5.10 8.83 -3.08
N ASN A 55 -6.27 8.84 -2.44
CA ASN A 55 -6.92 7.61 -1.97
C ASN A 55 -7.37 6.70 -3.11
N THR A 56 -7.88 7.28 -4.20
CA THR A 56 -8.27 6.52 -5.40
C THR A 56 -7.04 5.92 -6.08
N ALA A 57 -5.96 6.69 -6.26
CA ALA A 57 -4.72 6.17 -6.85
C ALA A 57 -4.13 5.03 -6.00
N TYR A 58 -4.11 5.19 -4.68
CA TYR A 58 -3.67 4.15 -3.76
C TYR A 58 -4.55 2.90 -3.84
N PHE A 59 -5.88 3.06 -3.87
CA PHE A 59 -6.81 1.95 -4.02
C PHE A 59 -6.60 1.18 -5.33
N ILE A 60 -6.39 1.87 -6.45
CA ILE A 60 -6.11 1.24 -7.75
C ILE A 60 -4.81 0.42 -7.66
N LEU A 61 -3.74 0.99 -7.10
CA LEU A 61 -2.47 0.26 -6.94
C LEU A 61 -2.62 -0.99 -6.06
N LEU A 62 -3.37 -0.90 -4.96
CA LEU A 62 -3.70 -2.04 -4.11
C LEU A 62 -4.51 -3.11 -4.87
N LEU A 63 -5.53 -2.70 -5.62
CA LEU A 63 -6.37 -3.61 -6.40
C LEU A 63 -5.55 -4.35 -7.45
N VAL A 64 -4.70 -3.64 -8.19
CA VAL A 64 -3.79 -4.24 -9.18
C VAL A 64 -2.81 -5.20 -8.50
N LEU A 65 -2.29 -4.85 -7.32
CA LEU A 65 -1.38 -5.73 -6.57
C LEU A 65 -2.09 -7.02 -6.11
N PHE A 66 -3.30 -6.89 -5.55
CA PHE A 66 -4.12 -8.01 -5.11
C PHE A 66 -4.47 -8.95 -6.27
N VAL A 67 -5.00 -8.39 -7.35
CA VAL A 67 -5.31 -9.07 -8.61
C VAL A 67 -4.09 -9.82 -9.14
N THR A 68 -2.94 -9.14 -9.23
CA THR A 68 -1.70 -9.74 -9.75
C THR A 68 -1.23 -10.93 -8.92
N LEU A 69 -1.36 -10.86 -7.59
CA LEU A 69 -0.97 -11.95 -6.70
C LEU A 69 -1.92 -13.14 -6.76
N ILE A 70 -3.24 -12.90 -6.90
CA ILE A 70 -4.23 -13.97 -7.03
C ILE A 70 -4.09 -14.69 -8.36
N TRP A 71 -3.89 -13.96 -9.45
CA TRP A 71 -3.67 -14.57 -10.77
C TRP A 71 -2.34 -15.32 -10.85
N ASN A 72 -1.33 -14.92 -10.07
CA ASN A 72 -0.03 -15.58 -10.02
C ASN A 72 0.06 -16.62 -8.88
N ARG A 73 -0.71 -17.70 -9.01
CA ARG A 73 -0.79 -18.80 -8.03
C ARG A 73 0.57 -19.41 -7.67
N VAL A 74 1.51 -19.44 -8.63
CA VAL A 74 2.88 -19.94 -8.43
C VAL A 74 3.69 -19.03 -7.52
N LEU A 75 3.58 -17.71 -7.66
CA LEU A 75 4.22 -16.79 -6.73
C LEU A 75 3.59 -16.91 -5.35
N LEU A 76 2.26 -16.93 -5.28
CA LEU A 76 1.51 -17.03 -4.03
C LEU A 76 1.86 -18.30 -3.24
N SER A 77 2.08 -19.44 -3.90
CA SER A 77 2.47 -20.69 -3.25
C SER A 77 3.89 -20.65 -2.66
N ARG A 78 4.77 -19.79 -3.16
CA ARG A 78 6.14 -19.60 -2.67
C ARG A 78 6.23 -18.66 -1.47
N ILE A 79 5.13 -18.03 -1.05
CA ILE A 79 5.10 -17.12 0.08
C ILE A 79 5.01 -17.90 1.40
N PRO A 80 6.09 -17.94 2.23
CA PRO A 80 5.95 -18.36 3.62
C PRO A 80 5.16 -17.24 4.29
N LEU A 81 3.95 -17.51 4.79
CA LEU A 81 2.91 -16.53 5.18
C LEU A 81 1.85 -16.20 4.12
N ARG A 82 1.65 -17.04 3.09
CA ARG A 82 0.61 -16.81 2.05
C ARG A 82 -0.79 -16.51 2.61
N ILE A 83 -1.23 -17.21 3.67
CA ILE A 83 -2.56 -17.04 4.26
C ILE A 83 -2.69 -15.66 4.94
N PRO A 84 -1.84 -15.30 5.91
CA PRO A 84 -1.93 -13.98 6.53
C PRO A 84 -1.62 -12.83 5.56
N ILE A 85 -0.75 -13.00 4.55
CA ILE A 85 -0.56 -11.98 3.50
C ILE A 85 -1.83 -11.79 2.68
N PHE A 86 -2.49 -12.89 2.29
CA PHE A 86 -3.75 -12.81 1.57
C PHE A 86 -4.84 -12.12 2.41
N ALA A 87 -4.96 -12.48 3.69
CA ALA A 87 -5.88 -11.83 4.62
C ALA A 87 -5.58 -10.34 4.79
N ALA A 88 -4.30 -9.96 4.92
CA ALA A 88 -3.87 -8.56 5.00
C ALA A 88 -4.23 -7.79 3.72
N LEU A 89 -3.98 -8.35 2.54
CA LEU A 89 -4.35 -7.70 1.27
C LEU A 89 -5.87 -7.56 1.11
N LEU A 90 -6.64 -8.57 1.49
CA LEU A 90 -8.10 -8.50 1.47
C LEU A 90 -8.59 -7.40 2.40
N PHE A 91 -8.06 -7.35 3.63
CA PHE A 91 -8.35 -6.28 4.58
C PHE A 91 -8.00 -4.89 4.01
N LEU A 92 -6.82 -4.75 3.40
CA LEU A 92 -6.39 -3.49 2.77
C LEU A 92 -7.34 -3.04 1.67
N VAL A 93 -7.71 -3.92 0.76
CA VAL A 93 -8.64 -3.60 -0.34
C VAL A 93 -10.01 -3.21 0.23
N THR A 94 -10.54 -3.96 1.20
CA THR A 94 -11.85 -3.66 1.80
C THR A 94 -11.84 -2.32 2.55
N LEU A 95 -10.88 -2.11 3.44
CA LEU A 95 -10.81 -0.89 4.24
C LEU A 95 -10.50 0.33 3.39
N GLN A 96 -9.57 0.22 2.43
CA GLN A 96 -9.29 1.31 1.51
C GLN A 96 -10.46 1.58 0.56
N GLY A 97 -11.22 0.56 0.17
CA GLY A 97 -12.46 0.73 -0.58
C GLY A 97 -13.48 1.56 0.18
N TYR A 98 -13.71 1.26 1.47
CA TYR A 98 -14.51 2.10 2.34
C TYR A 98 -13.96 3.53 2.43
N HIS A 99 -12.64 3.69 2.58
CA HIS A 99 -12.00 4.99 2.69
C HIS A 99 -12.19 5.86 1.42
N VAL A 100 -12.18 5.26 0.23
CA VAL A 100 -12.53 5.96 -1.01
C VAL A 100 -14.01 6.38 -1.03
N ILE A 101 -14.92 5.55 -0.50
CA ILE A 101 -16.34 5.92 -0.36
C ILE A 101 -16.50 7.12 0.58
N GLU A 102 -15.80 7.14 1.72
CA GLU A 102 -15.75 8.28 2.64
C GLU A 102 -15.29 9.56 1.92
N HIS A 103 -14.20 9.49 1.15
CA HIS A 103 -13.70 10.62 0.37
C HIS A 103 -14.63 11.04 -0.79
N THR A 104 -15.39 10.10 -1.34
CA THR A 104 -16.42 10.40 -2.34
C THR A 104 -17.54 11.22 -1.71
N ALA A 105 -18.01 10.85 -0.51
CA ALA A 105 -19.00 11.62 0.23
C ALA A 105 -18.49 13.03 0.59
N LYS A 106 -17.23 13.14 1.05
CA LYS A 106 -16.57 14.43 1.32
C LYS A 106 -16.51 15.31 0.08
N LEU A 107 -16.10 14.75 -1.05
CA LEU A 107 -16.03 15.48 -2.32
C LEU A 107 -17.42 15.93 -2.78
N GLN A 108 -18.44 15.08 -2.67
CA GLN A 108 -19.82 15.46 -2.98
C GLN A 108 -20.30 16.62 -2.10
N GLN A 109 -20.03 16.58 -0.79
CA GLN A 109 -20.35 17.68 0.13
C GLN A 109 -19.61 18.97 -0.25
N HIS A 110 -18.34 18.86 -0.66
CA HIS A 110 -17.54 20.01 -1.08
C HIS A 110 -18.11 20.63 -2.36
N LEU A 111 -18.47 19.81 -3.35
CA LEU A 111 -19.09 20.28 -4.58
C LEU A 111 -20.45 20.94 -4.34
N ALA A 112 -21.20 20.47 -3.34
CA ALA A 112 -22.50 21.04 -2.99
C ALA A 112 -22.41 22.36 -2.18
N THR A 113 -21.36 22.53 -1.37
CA THR A 113 -21.30 23.62 -0.36
C THR A 113 -20.14 24.59 -0.55
N GLY A 114 -19.12 24.22 -1.33
CA GLY A 114 -17.85 24.94 -1.44
C GLY A 114 -16.96 24.87 -0.19
N MET A 115 -17.40 24.20 0.88
CA MET A 115 -16.65 24.12 2.14
C MET A 115 -15.44 23.20 2.02
N GLN A 116 -14.34 23.56 2.67
CA GLN A 116 -13.17 22.71 2.89
C GLN A 116 -13.26 22.03 4.26
N GLY A 117 -12.61 20.90 4.44
CA GLY A 117 -12.71 20.07 5.63
C GLY A 117 -14.07 19.39 5.78
N THR A 118 -14.75 19.03 4.69
CA THR A 118 -16.10 18.43 4.77
C THR A 118 -16.11 17.16 5.62
N PRO A 119 -17.16 16.91 6.43
CA PRO A 119 -17.12 15.85 7.42
C PRO A 119 -17.20 14.44 6.83
N GLY A 120 -17.73 14.25 5.62
CA GLY A 120 -17.93 12.92 5.04
C GLY A 120 -19.10 12.20 5.69
N ILE A 121 -18.98 10.88 5.85
CA ILE A 121 -20.02 10.03 6.45
C ILE A 121 -19.80 9.96 7.96
N LEU A 122 -18.58 9.64 8.41
CA LEU A 122 -18.29 9.44 9.84
C LEU A 122 -17.62 10.63 10.52
N GLY A 123 -17.02 11.56 9.76
CA GLY A 123 -16.42 12.76 10.35
C GLY A 123 -17.43 13.77 10.89
N VAL A 124 -18.74 13.53 10.78
CA VAL A 124 -19.78 14.28 11.52
C VAL A 124 -19.81 13.90 13.01
N HIS A 125 -19.32 12.70 13.35
CA HIS A 125 -19.35 12.15 14.71
C HIS A 125 -17.98 12.09 15.37
N LEU A 126 -16.91 12.24 14.59
CA LEU A 126 -15.53 12.05 15.02
C LEU A 126 -14.68 13.28 14.67
N ASN A 127 -13.58 13.47 15.40
CA ASN A 127 -12.57 14.44 14.96
C ASN A 127 -11.98 13.97 13.62
N LEU A 128 -12.24 14.74 12.57
CA LEU A 128 -11.97 14.36 11.20
C LEU A 128 -10.51 13.98 10.95
N ALA A 129 -9.57 14.79 11.46
CA ALA A 129 -8.14 14.55 11.25
C ALA A 129 -7.64 13.31 11.99
N TRP A 130 -8.04 13.13 13.25
CA TRP A 130 -7.71 11.91 14.01
C TRP A 130 -8.33 10.66 13.38
N PHE A 131 -9.57 10.76 12.91
CA PHE A 131 -10.25 9.66 12.23
C PHE A 131 -9.50 9.23 10.97
N HIS A 132 -9.12 10.17 10.11
CA HIS A 132 -8.36 9.86 8.89
C HIS A 132 -6.94 9.38 9.21
N PHE A 133 -6.30 9.90 10.26
CA PHE A 133 -5.01 9.39 10.74
C PHE A 133 -5.09 7.89 11.10
N PHE A 134 -6.08 7.49 11.90
CA PHE A 134 -6.22 6.08 12.31
C PHE A 134 -6.63 5.17 11.15
N LEU A 135 -7.49 5.63 10.24
CA LEU A 135 -7.79 4.90 9.01
C LEU A 135 -6.53 4.69 8.16
N ASN A 136 -5.74 5.73 7.94
CA ASN A 136 -4.49 5.65 7.18
C ASN A 136 -3.46 4.75 7.85
N LEU A 137 -3.36 4.81 9.19
CA LEU A 137 -2.50 3.91 9.94
C LEU A 137 -2.95 2.45 9.79
N ALA A 138 -4.26 2.20 9.87
CA ALA A 138 -4.85 0.88 9.73
C ALA A 138 -4.63 0.28 8.32
N VAL A 139 -4.55 1.09 7.26
CA VAL A 139 -4.14 0.61 5.93
C VAL A 139 -2.61 0.61 5.73
N TYR A 140 -1.85 1.39 6.48
CA TYR A 140 -0.40 1.46 6.29
C TYR A 140 0.34 0.27 6.93
N LEU A 141 -0.02 -0.11 8.17
CA LEU A 141 0.68 -1.19 8.87
C LEU A 141 0.55 -2.56 8.16
N PRO A 142 -0.64 -2.99 7.68
CA PRO A 142 -0.74 -4.24 6.94
C PRO A 142 -0.02 -4.18 5.59
N LEU A 143 0.07 -3.00 4.95
CA LEU A 143 0.85 -2.84 3.72
C LEU A 143 2.34 -3.09 3.96
N LEU A 144 2.90 -2.60 5.08
CA LEU A 144 4.27 -2.89 5.47
C LEU A 144 4.48 -4.38 5.78
N PHE A 145 3.50 -5.03 6.38
CA PHE A 145 3.52 -6.48 6.59
C PHE A 145 3.53 -7.27 5.26
N VAL A 146 2.70 -6.87 4.31
CA VAL A 146 2.68 -7.40 2.94
C VAL A 146 4.05 -7.20 2.27
N LEU A 147 4.61 -5.99 2.36
CA LEU A 147 5.95 -5.67 1.84
C LEU A 147 7.00 -6.62 2.41
N TYR A 148 7.03 -6.77 3.74
CA TYR A 148 7.97 -7.65 4.42
C TYR A 148 7.89 -9.09 3.89
N GLY A 149 6.69 -9.66 3.81
CA GLY A 149 6.50 -11.03 3.36
C GLY A 149 6.84 -11.25 1.88
N LEU A 150 6.46 -10.32 0.99
CA LEU A 150 6.82 -10.38 -0.43
C LEU A 150 8.32 -10.18 -0.69
N CYS A 151 8.97 -9.28 0.04
CA CYS A 151 10.42 -9.05 -0.08
C CYS A 151 11.27 -10.27 0.29
N ARG A 152 10.78 -11.17 1.15
CA ARG A 152 11.49 -12.43 1.45
C ARG A 152 11.52 -13.35 0.22
N VAL A 153 10.39 -13.47 -0.49
CA VAL A 153 10.26 -14.35 -1.66
C VAL A 153 10.94 -13.77 -2.90
N LEU A 154 10.80 -12.45 -3.10
CA LEU A 154 11.41 -11.75 -4.23
C LEU A 154 12.95 -11.73 -4.15
N ARG A 155 13.53 -11.88 -2.94
CA ARG A 155 14.98 -12.06 -2.76
C ARG A 155 15.44 -13.49 -3.05
N SER A 156 14.70 -14.50 -2.60
CA SER A 156 15.05 -15.92 -2.79
C SER A 156 14.93 -16.44 -4.23
N THR A 157 14.33 -15.65 -5.12
CA THR A 157 14.10 -16.00 -6.53
C THR A 157 15.04 -15.26 -7.49
N ALA A 158 16.00 -14.49 -6.97
CA ALA A 158 17.15 -14.05 -7.76
C ALA A 158 17.85 -15.29 -8.33
N PRO A 159 18.28 -15.27 -9.61
CA PRO A 159 18.97 -16.41 -10.19
C PRO A 159 20.17 -16.73 -9.31
N ILE A 160 20.29 -18.01 -8.94
CA ILE A 160 21.51 -18.57 -8.37
C ILE A 160 22.58 -18.37 -9.46
N GLY A 161 23.27 -17.25 -9.39
CA GLY A 161 24.37 -16.90 -10.28
C GLY A 161 25.56 -17.77 -9.93
N THR A 162 25.81 -18.75 -10.80
CA THR A 162 27.10 -19.39 -11.11
C THR A 162 27.77 -20.20 -10.01
N SER A 163 27.17 -21.32 -9.59
CA SER A 163 27.99 -22.52 -9.38
C SER A 163 28.20 -23.17 -10.75
N PHE A 164 29.41 -22.99 -11.30
CA PHE A 164 29.87 -23.76 -12.44
C PHE A 164 29.62 -25.26 -12.17
N PRO A 165 29.09 -26.04 -13.14
CA PRO A 165 29.17 -27.48 -13.03
C PRO A 165 30.65 -27.85 -12.97
N CYS A 166 31.06 -28.45 -11.85
CA CYS A 166 32.36 -29.11 -11.74
C CYS A 166 32.50 -30.04 -12.95
N PRO A 167 33.55 -29.91 -13.78
CA PRO A 167 33.71 -30.79 -14.92
C PRO A 167 33.87 -32.21 -14.39
N ARG A 168 32.89 -33.08 -14.70
CA ARG A 168 33.05 -34.53 -14.60
C ARG A 168 34.33 -34.86 -15.33
N LYS A 169 35.39 -35.22 -14.60
CA LYS A 169 36.49 -35.98 -15.16
C LYS A 169 35.91 -37.33 -15.63
N CYS A 170 35.55 -37.40 -16.90
CA CYS A 170 35.64 -38.63 -17.66
C CYS A 170 37.13 -39.01 -17.66
N GLY A 171 37.48 -39.99 -16.82
CA GLY A 171 38.83 -40.55 -16.71
C GLY A 171 38.74 -42.07 -16.74
N LEU A 172 38.95 -42.59 -17.95
CA LEU A 172 39.10 -43.97 -18.39
C LEU A 172 39.33 -45.04 -17.31
N SER A 173 38.44 -46.04 -17.31
CA SER A 173 38.81 -47.44 -17.08
C SER A 173 39.82 -47.86 -18.15
N LYS A 174 41.03 -48.25 -17.73
CA LYS A 174 41.87 -49.17 -18.50
C LYS A 174 41.76 -50.53 -17.80
N GLY A 175 41.11 -51.47 -18.49
CA GLY A 175 41.30 -52.88 -18.21
C GLY A 175 42.64 -53.33 -18.77
N THR A 176 43.42 -54.01 -17.92
CA THR A 176 44.16 -55.28 -18.10
C THR A 176 45.15 -55.38 -16.96
#